data_AF-A0A1Y2GNG4-F1
#
_entry.id   AF-A0A1Y2GNG4-F1
#
_cell.length_a   1.000
_cell.length_b   1.000
_cell.length_c   1.000
_cell.angle_alpha   90.00
_cell.angle_beta   90.00
_cell.angle_gamma   90.00
#
_symmetry.space_group_name_H-M   'P 1'
#
loop_
_entity.id
_entity.type
_entity.pdbx_description
1 polymer ?
#
loop_
_entity_poly.entity_id
_entity_poly.type
_entity_poly.pdbx_seq_one_letter_code
_entity_poly.pdbx_strand_id
1 'polypeptide(L)'
;MRSSLLFAVASVFVASATAHDGHPHDPPATAPSGCLATPTDAVCSTFVVPNATITDAIKEICAINSFLPGCSLNAACTADSKLSTTYCAPMTILASLCIPTEDAVLTGTVCSKSYSIFCAANSLIPACKGQPAFPGLPSGKTVTGTVYSICQEMPMMTDCKICPTPEASGYSNCDEVKAWKGLCLDMPDMKQCPSYNTMCSNTKFAPFCDLNSNKYTHLDGNERK
;
A
#
# COMPACT_ATOMS: atom_id res chain seq x y z
N MET A 1 34.49 20.40 37.50
CA MET A 1 34.28 21.86 37.34
C MET A 1 34.62 22.24 35.91
N ARG A 2 33.61 22.56 35.10
CA ARG A 2 33.68 23.42 33.91
C ARG A 2 32.25 23.60 33.41
N SER A 3 31.64 24.69 33.87
CA SER A 3 30.38 25.23 33.38
C SER A 3 30.54 25.65 31.92
N SER A 4 29.57 25.31 31.08
CA SER A 4 29.38 25.97 29.79
C SER A 4 27.97 26.55 29.74
N LEU A 5 27.95 27.87 29.58
CA LEU A 5 26.79 28.74 29.61
C LEU A 5 25.87 28.52 28.40
N LEU A 6 24.57 28.62 28.67
CA LEU A 6 23.48 28.81 27.73
C LEU A 6 23.57 30.19 27.06
N PHE A 7 23.43 30.23 25.74
CA PHE A 7 23.02 31.44 25.01
C PHE A 7 21.73 31.13 24.24
N ALA A 8 20.60 31.62 24.75
CA ALA A 8 19.33 31.65 24.04
C ALA A 8 19.22 32.99 23.32
N VAL A 9 19.18 32.97 21.98
CA VAL A 9 18.93 34.15 21.15
C VAL A 9 17.43 34.21 20.90
N ALA A 10 16.75 35.17 21.54
CA ALA A 10 15.35 35.48 21.29
C ALA A 10 15.26 36.48 20.13
N SER A 11 14.82 36.01 18.96
CA SER A 11 14.53 36.87 17.81
C SER A 11 13.06 37.30 17.85
N VAL A 12 12.82 38.58 18.14
CA VAL A 12 11.50 39.21 18.05
C VAL A 12 11.29 39.70 16.61
N PHE A 13 10.40 39.06 15.87
CA PHE A 13 9.92 39.56 14.58
C PHE A 13 8.70 40.46 14.81
N VAL A 14 8.85 41.76 14.53
CA VAL A 14 7.75 42.71 14.43
C VAL A 14 7.29 42.71 12.97
N ALA A 15 6.10 42.15 12.71
CA ALA A 15 5.46 42.23 11.39
C ALA A 15 4.58 43.48 11.33
N SER A 16 4.93 44.41 10.45
CA SER A 16 4.09 45.56 10.09
C SER A 16 3.00 45.10 9.11
N ALA A 17 1.74 45.21 9.51
CA ALA A 17 0.60 44.97 8.63
C ALA A 17 0.30 46.25 7.84
N THR A 18 0.61 46.26 6.54
CA THR A 18 0.05 47.21 5.58
C THR A 18 -1.31 46.71 5.10
N ALA A 19 -2.37 47.41 5.48
CA ALA A 19 -3.72 47.19 4.98
C ALA A 19 -3.83 47.71 3.54
N HIS A 20 -4.18 46.82 2.60
CA HIS A 20 -4.70 47.19 1.29
C HIS A 20 -6.20 46.86 1.26
N ASP A 21 -7.00 47.91 1.08
CA ASP A 21 -8.44 47.84 0.74
C ASP A 21 -8.62 47.22 -0.65
N GLY A 22 -9.45 46.17 -0.76
CA GLY A 22 -9.91 45.70 -2.07
C GLY A 22 -10.42 44.26 -2.13
N HIS A 23 -11.75 44.14 -2.23
CA HIS A 23 -12.54 42.97 -2.67
C HIS A 23 -12.85 41.89 -1.60
N PRO A 24 -14.13 41.59 -1.33
CA PRO A 24 -14.51 40.41 -0.55
C PRO A 24 -14.19 39.17 -1.38
N HIS A 25 -12.99 38.63 -1.19
CA HIS A 25 -12.73 37.24 -1.51
C HIS A 25 -13.43 36.42 -0.43
N ASP A 26 -14.52 35.75 -0.84
CA ASP A 26 -15.06 34.65 -0.05
C ASP A 26 -13.91 33.74 0.39
N PRO A 27 -13.83 33.34 1.67
CA PRO A 27 -12.83 32.38 2.10
C PRO A 27 -12.95 31.12 1.23
N PRO A 28 -11.84 30.45 0.87
CA PRO A 28 -11.92 29.20 0.14
C PRO A 28 -12.87 28.29 0.91
N ALA A 29 -13.97 27.88 0.27
CA ALA A 29 -14.98 27.03 0.88
C ALA A 29 -14.27 25.89 1.61
N THR A 30 -14.33 25.89 2.94
CA THR A 30 -13.75 24.86 3.78
C THR A 30 -14.25 23.54 3.21
N ALA A 31 -13.37 22.73 2.63
CA ALA A 31 -13.75 21.47 2.00
C ALA A 31 -14.68 20.74 2.97
N PRO A 32 -15.90 20.33 2.55
CA PRO A 32 -16.91 19.87 3.48
C PRO A 32 -16.38 18.65 4.23
N SER A 33 -15.97 18.84 5.49
CA SER A 33 -15.46 17.79 6.37
C SER A 33 -16.48 16.67 6.55
N GLY A 34 -17.75 16.93 6.23
CA GLY A 34 -18.83 15.95 6.15
C GLY A 34 -18.61 14.84 5.14
N CYS A 35 -17.83 15.02 4.07
CA CYS A 35 -17.62 13.97 3.07
C CYS A 35 -16.90 12.72 3.60
N LEU A 36 -16.09 12.88 4.64
CA LEU A 36 -15.45 11.74 5.32
C LEU A 36 -16.41 11.00 6.26
N ALA A 37 -17.58 11.55 6.56
CA ALA A 37 -18.63 10.92 7.37
C ALA A 37 -19.84 10.48 6.51
N THR A 38 -20.13 11.21 5.43
CA THR A 38 -21.28 11.02 4.55
C THR A 38 -20.81 11.19 3.10
N PRO A 39 -20.11 10.19 2.53
CA PRO A 39 -19.48 10.29 1.21
C PRO A 39 -20.49 10.27 0.05
N THR A 40 -21.77 10.04 0.33
CA THR A 40 -22.87 9.99 -0.64
C THR A 40 -23.44 11.36 -0.97
N ASP A 41 -23.07 12.40 -0.22
CA ASP A 41 -23.59 13.75 -0.47
C ASP A 41 -23.06 14.29 -1.80
N ALA A 42 -23.93 14.95 -2.58
CA ALA A 42 -23.60 15.45 -3.91
C ALA A 42 -22.35 16.36 -3.94
N VAL A 43 -22.12 17.10 -2.84
CA VAL A 43 -20.94 17.96 -2.64
C VAL A 43 -19.62 17.19 -2.61
N CYS A 44 -19.66 15.87 -2.38
CA CYS A 44 -18.47 15.02 -2.31
C CYS A 44 -17.93 14.60 -3.68
N SER A 45 -18.66 14.89 -4.76
CA SER A 45 -18.26 14.59 -6.14
C SER A 45 -16.96 15.28 -6.59
N THR A 46 -16.55 16.35 -5.92
CA THR A 46 -15.29 17.06 -6.16
C THR A 46 -14.36 17.03 -4.95
N PHE A 47 -14.75 16.33 -3.87
CA PHE A 47 -13.99 16.30 -2.64
C PHE A 47 -12.71 15.47 -2.80
N VAL A 48 -11.61 16.04 -2.34
CA VAL A 48 -10.29 15.39 -2.31
C VAL A 48 -9.97 15.03 -0.87
N VAL A 49 -9.89 13.72 -0.59
CA VAL A 49 -9.47 13.23 0.72
C VAL A 49 -8.04 13.73 0.98
N PRO A 50 -7.76 14.39 2.13
CA PRO A 50 -6.40 14.82 2.44
C PRO A 50 -5.43 13.65 2.47
N ASN A 51 -4.30 13.77 1.76
CA ASN A 51 -3.27 12.72 1.72
C ASN A 51 -2.76 12.34 3.12
N ALA A 52 -2.72 13.29 4.06
CA ALA A 52 -2.36 13.03 5.45
C ALA A 52 -3.31 12.00 6.09
N THR A 53 -4.62 12.15 5.93
CA THR A 53 -5.64 11.22 6.45
C THR A 53 -5.44 9.80 5.91
N ILE A 54 -5.15 9.66 4.61
CA ILE A 54 -4.90 8.35 3.98
C ILE A 54 -3.59 7.75 4.51
N THR A 55 -2.53 8.57 4.55
CA THR A 55 -1.19 8.13 4.96
C THR A 55 -1.15 7.73 6.43
N ASP A 56 -1.89 8.42 7.30
CA ASP A 56 -1.99 8.08 8.72
C ASP A 56 -2.69 6.73 8.93
N ALA A 57 -3.75 6.45 8.17
CA ALA A 57 -4.39 5.13 8.18
C ALA A 57 -3.46 4.02 7.70
N ILE A 58 -2.70 4.24 6.62
CA ILE A 58 -1.69 3.29 6.13
C ILE A 58 -0.62 3.05 7.21
N LYS A 59 -0.10 4.11 7.83
CA LYS A 59 0.91 4.00 8.89
C LYS A 59 0.38 3.22 10.09
N GLU A 60 -0.86 3.48 10.51
CA GLU A 60 -1.47 2.77 11.63
C GLU A 60 -1.60 1.27 11.34
N ILE A 61 -2.09 0.89 10.14
CA ILE A 61 -2.19 -0.52 9.73
C ILE A 61 -0.81 -1.17 9.67
N CYS A 62 0.16 -0.52 9.01
CA CYS A 62 1.50 -1.08 8.86
C CYS A 62 2.32 -1.09 10.14
N ALA A 63 1.94 -0.32 11.16
CA ALA A 63 2.50 -0.42 12.51
C ALA A 63 1.96 -1.65 13.28
N ILE A 64 0.74 -2.12 12.96
CA ILE A 64 0.19 -3.36 13.52
C ILE A 64 0.90 -4.57 12.92
N ASN A 65 1.04 -4.59 11.59
CA ASN A 65 1.79 -5.62 10.87
C ASN A 65 2.41 -5.04 9.59
N SER A 66 3.74 -4.89 9.58
CA SER A 66 4.48 -4.33 8.45
C SER A 66 4.60 -5.28 7.25
N PHE A 67 4.26 -6.55 7.42
CA PHE A 67 4.45 -7.61 6.41
C PHE A 67 3.19 -7.88 5.58
N LEU A 68 2.11 -7.11 5.79
CA LEU A 68 0.95 -7.17 4.92
C LEU A 68 1.33 -6.77 3.48
N PRO A 69 0.76 -7.41 2.44
CA PRO A 69 1.09 -7.09 1.06
C PRO A 69 0.90 -5.61 0.68
N GLY A 70 -0.14 -4.96 1.21
CA GLY A 70 -0.33 -3.52 1.04
C GLY A 70 0.74 -2.66 1.73
N CYS A 71 1.37 -3.15 2.79
CA CYS A 71 2.50 -2.48 3.46
C CYS A 71 3.80 -2.65 2.67
N SER A 72 4.05 -3.83 2.08
CA SER A 72 5.14 -4.01 1.12
C SER A 72 4.96 -3.10 -0.11
N LEU A 73 3.72 -2.91 -0.58
CA LEU A 73 3.41 -1.97 -1.67
C LEU A 73 3.75 -0.53 -1.26
N ASN A 74 3.33 -0.12 -0.06
CA ASN A 74 3.65 1.20 0.49
C ASN A 74 5.16 1.44 0.60
N ALA A 75 5.90 0.44 1.11
CA ALA A 75 7.35 0.51 1.26
C ALA A 75 8.05 0.66 -0.10
N ALA A 76 7.66 -0.13 -1.09
CA ALA A 76 8.20 -0.03 -2.45
C ALA A 76 7.94 1.35 -3.07
N CYS A 77 6.70 1.84 -2.98
CA CYS A 77 6.30 3.14 -3.51
C CYS A 77 6.99 4.32 -2.80
N THR A 78 7.31 4.19 -1.52
CA THR A 78 8.06 5.20 -0.77
C THR A 78 9.55 5.18 -1.12
N ALA A 79 10.10 4.01 -1.42
CA ALA A 79 11.51 3.83 -1.75
C ALA A 79 11.86 4.33 -3.17
N ASP A 80 10.94 4.26 -4.12
CA ASP A 80 11.16 4.70 -5.50
C ASP A 80 9.99 5.49 -6.07
N SER A 81 10.18 6.81 -6.17
CA SER A 81 9.18 7.74 -6.71
C SER A 81 8.98 7.61 -8.22
N LYS A 82 9.77 6.79 -8.93
CA LYS A 82 9.62 6.54 -10.38
C LYS A 82 8.61 5.43 -10.68
N LEU A 83 8.16 4.71 -9.65
CA LEU A 83 7.15 3.67 -9.79
C LEU A 83 5.80 4.25 -10.23
N SER A 84 4.95 3.36 -10.78
CA SER A 84 3.64 3.73 -11.31
C SER A 84 2.83 4.56 -10.31
N THR A 85 2.51 5.79 -10.68
CA THR A 85 1.67 6.69 -9.86
C THR A 85 0.25 6.15 -9.68
N THR A 86 -0.20 5.24 -10.54
CA THR A 86 -1.48 4.53 -10.39
C THR A 86 -1.44 3.54 -9.24
N TYR A 87 -0.38 2.73 -9.14
CA TYR A 87 -0.26 1.72 -8.06
C TYR A 87 0.28 2.32 -6.76
N CYS A 88 1.03 3.41 -6.86
CA CYS A 88 1.59 4.14 -5.72
C CYS A 88 0.70 5.31 -5.25
N ALA A 89 -0.52 5.42 -5.77
CA ALA A 89 -1.48 6.38 -5.23
C ALA A 89 -1.83 5.99 -3.78
N PRO A 90 -1.83 6.93 -2.81
CA PRO A 90 -2.14 6.62 -1.42
C PRO A 90 -3.48 5.89 -1.24
N MET A 91 -4.52 6.29 -1.99
CA MET A 91 -5.82 5.60 -1.89
C MET A 91 -5.75 4.17 -2.43
N THR A 92 -4.96 3.90 -3.48
CA THR A 92 -4.77 2.53 -3.98
C THR A 92 -4.08 1.65 -2.95
N ILE A 93 -3.07 2.18 -2.25
CA ILE A 93 -2.38 1.47 -1.16
C ILE A 93 -3.36 1.18 -0.02
N LEU A 94 -4.13 2.18 0.42
CA LEU A 94 -5.12 2.01 1.49
C LEU A 94 -6.23 1.04 1.07
N ALA A 95 -6.71 1.11 -0.17
CA ALA A 95 -7.69 0.18 -0.73
C ALA A 95 -7.15 -1.26 -0.72
N SER A 96 -5.87 -1.46 -1.05
CA SER A 96 -5.19 -2.75 -0.97
C SER A 96 -5.10 -3.31 0.44
N LEU A 97 -4.91 -2.47 1.46
CA LEU A 97 -4.91 -2.87 2.86
C LEU A 97 -6.31 -3.17 3.42
N CYS A 98 -7.35 -2.63 2.77
CA CYS A 98 -8.74 -2.74 3.19
C CYS A 98 -9.58 -3.61 2.25
N ILE A 99 -8.95 -4.56 1.54
CA ILE A 99 -9.68 -5.55 0.74
C ILE A 99 -10.48 -6.50 1.65
N PRO A 100 -11.63 -7.03 1.20
CA PRO A 100 -12.47 -7.92 2.02
C PRO A 100 -11.79 -9.21 2.47
N THR A 101 -10.78 -9.66 1.72
CA THR A 101 -10.03 -10.90 1.99
C THR A 101 -8.86 -10.72 2.95
N GLU A 102 -8.55 -9.48 3.33
CA GLU A 102 -7.51 -9.20 4.33
C GLU A 102 -8.00 -9.53 5.73
N ASP A 103 -7.08 -9.71 6.67
CA ASP A 103 -7.43 -10.04 8.05
C ASP A 103 -8.07 -8.86 8.79
N ALA A 104 -9.37 -8.96 9.00
CA ALA A 104 -10.16 -7.98 9.71
C ALA A 104 -9.69 -7.75 11.17
N VAL A 105 -9.00 -8.71 11.80
CA VAL A 105 -8.41 -8.51 13.13
C VAL A 105 -7.26 -7.50 13.07
N LEU A 106 -6.50 -7.48 11.96
CA LEU A 106 -5.38 -6.57 11.79
C LEU A 106 -5.80 -5.22 11.20
N THR A 107 -6.65 -5.24 10.16
CA THR A 107 -6.94 -4.03 9.38
C THR A 107 -8.32 -3.45 9.68
N GLY A 108 -9.27 -4.25 10.20
CA GLY A 108 -10.69 -3.90 10.26
C GLY A 108 -11.00 -2.64 11.08
N THR A 109 -10.35 -2.45 12.23
CA THR A 109 -10.55 -1.25 13.05
C THR A 109 -10.13 0.02 12.32
N VAL A 110 -9.01 -0.02 11.59
CA VAL A 110 -8.51 1.16 10.85
C VAL A 110 -9.30 1.37 9.56
N CYS A 111 -9.59 0.30 8.82
CA CYS A 111 -10.40 0.35 7.60
C CYS A 111 -11.82 0.86 7.87
N SER A 112 -12.45 0.43 8.97
CA SER A 112 -13.82 0.84 9.35
C SER A 112 -13.94 2.31 9.74
N LYS A 113 -12.84 2.99 10.06
CA LYS A 113 -12.78 4.45 10.31
C LYS A 113 -12.15 5.26 9.17
N SER A 114 -11.74 4.59 8.08
CA SER A 114 -11.06 5.22 6.94
C SER A 114 -11.67 4.77 5.62
N TYR A 115 -11.01 3.88 4.88
CA TYR A 115 -11.40 3.43 3.54
C TYR A 115 -12.86 2.95 3.46
N SER A 116 -13.30 2.14 4.42
CA SER A 116 -14.67 1.61 4.41
C SER A 116 -15.72 2.69 4.61
N ILE A 117 -15.38 3.81 5.25
CA ILE A 117 -16.26 4.99 5.32
C ILE A 117 -16.14 5.79 4.02
N PHE A 118 -14.93 6.17 3.62
CA PHE A 118 -14.73 7.07 2.48
C PHE A 118 -15.26 6.47 1.19
N CYS A 119 -15.04 5.16 1.02
CA CYS A 119 -15.31 4.40 -0.18
C CYS A 119 -16.42 3.36 0.04
N ALA A 120 -17.38 3.68 0.90
CA ALA A 120 -18.61 2.92 1.05
C ALA A 120 -19.35 2.76 -0.29
N ALA A 121 -20.25 1.77 -0.37
CA ALA A 121 -21.10 1.59 -1.53
C ALA A 121 -21.86 2.89 -1.84
N ASN A 122 -21.73 3.38 -3.08
CA ASN A 122 -22.26 4.67 -3.58
C ASN A 122 -21.52 5.94 -3.14
N SER A 123 -20.31 5.82 -2.59
CA SER A 123 -19.44 6.98 -2.39
C SER A 123 -19.31 7.81 -3.68
N LEU A 124 -19.49 9.13 -3.52
CA LEU A 124 -19.27 10.11 -4.58
C LEU A 124 -17.85 10.67 -4.56
N ILE A 125 -17.01 10.30 -3.58
CA ILE A 125 -15.60 10.69 -3.54
C ILE A 125 -14.86 10.10 -4.76
N PRO A 126 -14.28 10.93 -5.65
CA PRO A 126 -13.68 10.45 -6.89
C PRO A 126 -12.58 9.41 -6.73
N ALA A 127 -11.73 9.56 -5.69
CA ALA A 127 -10.61 8.66 -5.43
C ALA A 127 -11.08 7.20 -5.23
N CYS A 128 -12.26 6.98 -4.67
CA CYS A 128 -12.81 5.64 -4.41
C CYS A 128 -13.12 4.84 -5.68
N LYS A 129 -13.34 5.52 -6.81
CA LYS A 129 -13.57 4.90 -8.13
C LYS A 129 -12.32 4.94 -9.00
N GLY A 130 -11.54 6.02 -8.90
CA GLY A 130 -10.35 6.24 -9.72
C GLY A 130 -9.07 5.54 -9.22
N GLN A 131 -9.02 5.15 -7.95
CA GLN A 131 -7.84 4.57 -7.30
C GLN A 131 -8.24 3.30 -6.54
N PRO A 132 -8.62 2.23 -7.27
CA PRO A 132 -8.98 0.96 -6.64
C PRO A 132 -7.76 0.28 -6.02
N ALA A 133 -8.00 -0.79 -5.27
CA ALA A 133 -6.96 -1.67 -4.76
C ALA A 133 -6.07 -2.19 -5.91
N PHE A 134 -4.80 -2.46 -5.58
CA PHE A 134 -3.86 -3.10 -6.50
C PHE A 134 -4.47 -4.41 -7.04
N PRO A 135 -4.57 -4.56 -8.37
CA PRO A 135 -5.31 -5.67 -8.97
C PRO A 135 -4.55 -6.99 -8.76
N GLY A 136 -5.26 -7.97 -8.18
CA GLY A 136 -4.71 -9.30 -7.95
C GLY A 136 -3.74 -9.41 -6.78
N LEU A 137 -3.60 -8.36 -5.95
CA LEU A 137 -2.82 -8.46 -4.71
C LEU A 137 -3.56 -9.39 -3.73
N PRO A 138 -3.00 -10.55 -3.36
CA PRO A 138 -3.61 -11.43 -2.37
C PRO A 138 -3.54 -10.82 -0.96
N SER A 139 -4.30 -11.38 -0.02
CA SER A 139 -4.16 -11.03 1.40
C SER A 139 -2.87 -11.58 2.00
N GLY A 140 -2.44 -11.03 3.13
CA GLY A 140 -1.24 -11.49 3.83
C GLY A 140 -1.31 -12.98 4.15
N LYS A 141 -2.40 -13.46 4.74
CA LYS A 141 -2.58 -14.91 5.04
C LYS A 141 -2.43 -15.81 3.82
N THR A 142 -2.91 -15.37 2.65
CA THR A 142 -2.76 -16.14 1.42
C THR A 142 -1.30 -16.21 0.99
N VAL A 143 -0.56 -15.09 1.05
CA VAL A 143 0.88 -15.08 0.75
C VAL A 143 1.66 -15.94 1.74
N THR A 144 1.41 -15.77 3.04
CA THR A 144 2.02 -16.58 4.11
C THR A 144 1.82 -18.07 3.85
N GLY A 145 0.58 -18.50 3.63
CA GLY A 145 0.23 -19.90 3.40
C GLY A 145 0.91 -20.48 2.17
N THR A 146 0.99 -19.69 1.09
CA THR A 146 1.69 -20.07 -0.15
C THR A 146 3.19 -20.23 0.08
N VAL A 147 3.87 -19.24 0.65
CA VAL A 147 5.31 -19.30 0.94
C VAL A 147 5.61 -20.49 1.84
N TYR A 148 4.85 -20.68 2.91
CA TYR A 148 4.98 -21.83 3.80
C TYR A 148 4.81 -23.17 3.06
N SER A 149 3.79 -23.29 2.21
CA SER A 149 3.56 -24.51 1.43
C SER A 149 4.73 -24.83 0.50
N ILE A 150 5.29 -23.83 -0.18
CA ILE A 150 6.46 -24.01 -1.05
C ILE A 150 7.66 -24.47 -0.22
N CYS A 151 7.92 -23.81 0.91
CA CYS A 151 9.07 -24.10 1.75
C CYS A 151 8.99 -25.45 2.48
N GLN A 152 7.79 -25.99 2.69
CA GLN A 152 7.64 -27.36 3.17
C GLN A 152 7.94 -28.41 2.09
N GLU A 153 7.67 -28.11 0.83
CA GLU A 153 7.98 -28.99 -0.29
C GLU A 153 9.45 -28.90 -0.70
N MET A 154 10.03 -27.70 -0.63
CA MET A 154 11.40 -27.38 -1.06
C MET A 154 12.13 -26.48 -0.07
N PRO A 155 12.49 -27.00 1.13
CA PRO A 155 13.08 -26.20 2.21
C PRO A 155 14.45 -25.59 1.91
N MET A 156 15.12 -26.04 0.85
CA MET A 156 16.47 -25.60 0.50
C MET A 156 16.51 -24.33 -0.37
N MET A 157 15.36 -23.82 -0.81
CA MET A 157 15.28 -22.59 -1.60
C MET A 157 15.75 -21.37 -0.80
N THR A 158 16.36 -20.40 -1.49
CA THR A 158 16.99 -19.23 -0.86
C THR A 158 15.98 -18.42 -0.04
N ASP A 159 14.80 -18.14 -0.60
CA ASP A 159 13.77 -17.34 0.06
C ASP A 159 13.13 -18.05 1.26
N CYS A 160 13.17 -19.40 1.32
CA CYS A 160 12.72 -20.17 2.48
C CYS A 160 13.63 -20.03 3.70
N LYS A 161 14.88 -19.61 3.50
CA LYS A 161 15.80 -19.29 4.61
C LYS A 161 15.56 -17.88 5.16
N ILE A 162 14.99 -17.00 4.34
CA ILE A 162 14.72 -15.60 4.67
C ILE A 162 13.34 -15.47 5.31
N CYS A 163 12.38 -16.29 4.87
CA CYS A 163 11.03 -16.33 5.40
C CYS A 163 10.75 -17.68 6.07
N PRO A 164 11.01 -17.80 7.38
CA PRO A 164 10.77 -19.05 8.10
C PRO A 164 9.27 -19.31 8.27
N THR A 165 8.94 -20.52 8.72
CA THR A 165 7.59 -20.96 9.07
C THR A 165 6.82 -19.88 9.85
N PRO A 166 5.55 -19.61 9.49
CA PRO A 166 4.74 -18.61 10.18
C PRO A 166 4.61 -18.92 11.68
N GLU A 167 4.57 -17.85 12.47
CA GLU A 167 4.35 -17.95 13.91
C GLU A 167 2.87 -18.30 14.21
N ALA A 168 2.52 -18.44 15.49
CA ALA A 168 1.14 -18.71 15.91
C ALA A 168 0.11 -17.65 15.42
N SER A 169 0.59 -16.46 15.07
CA SER A 169 -0.20 -15.37 14.46
C SER A 169 -0.71 -15.68 13.05
N GLY A 170 -0.13 -16.69 12.38
CA GLY A 170 -0.43 -17.02 10.99
C GLY A 170 0.28 -16.12 9.97
N TYR A 171 1.26 -15.32 10.40
CA TYR A 171 2.11 -14.48 9.54
C TYR A 171 3.59 -14.79 9.82
N SER A 172 4.42 -14.67 8.80
CA SER A 172 5.87 -14.77 8.93
C SER A 172 6.47 -13.40 9.23
N ASN A 173 7.56 -13.36 10.00
CA ASN A 173 8.29 -12.13 10.33
C ASN A 173 9.26 -11.73 9.19
N CYS A 174 8.76 -11.65 7.97
CA CYS A 174 9.53 -11.42 6.74
C CYS A 174 8.70 -10.62 5.72
N ASP A 175 9.32 -10.02 4.70
CA ASP A 175 8.60 -9.51 3.53
C ASP A 175 8.11 -10.67 2.65
N GLU A 176 6.93 -11.20 2.96
CA GLU A 176 6.39 -12.39 2.32
C GLU A 176 6.09 -12.17 0.83
N VAL A 177 5.75 -10.95 0.43
CA VAL A 177 5.54 -10.64 -1.00
C VAL A 177 6.85 -10.76 -1.77
N LYS A 178 7.95 -10.30 -1.18
CA LYS A 178 9.28 -10.45 -1.77
C LYS A 178 9.71 -11.92 -1.83
N ALA A 179 9.49 -12.69 -0.76
CA ALA A 179 9.78 -14.12 -0.74
C ALA A 179 8.94 -14.87 -1.79
N TRP A 180 7.64 -14.60 -1.84
CA TRP A 180 6.72 -15.19 -2.81
C TRP A 180 7.12 -14.88 -4.26
N LYS A 181 7.49 -13.62 -4.54
CA LYS A 181 8.06 -13.22 -5.82
C LYS A 181 9.29 -14.05 -6.18
N GLY A 182 10.27 -14.15 -5.27
CA GLY A 182 11.51 -14.89 -5.51
C GLY A 182 11.24 -16.36 -5.82
N LEU A 183 10.42 -17.02 -5.00
CA LEU A 183 10.04 -18.42 -5.18
C LEU A 183 9.34 -18.68 -6.53
N CYS A 184 8.37 -17.83 -6.90
CA CYS A 184 7.64 -17.99 -8.15
C CYS A 184 8.43 -17.56 -9.39
N LEU A 185 9.45 -16.70 -9.24
CA LEU A 185 10.39 -16.41 -10.32
C LEU A 185 11.46 -17.49 -10.49
N ASP A 186 11.77 -18.27 -9.46
CA ASP A 186 12.68 -19.40 -9.57
C ASP A 186 11.99 -20.64 -10.16
N MET A 187 10.70 -20.85 -9.85
CA MET A 187 9.89 -21.96 -10.38
C MET A 187 8.43 -21.52 -10.60
N PRO A 188 8.05 -21.10 -11.81
CA PRO A 188 6.77 -20.45 -12.07
C PRO A 188 5.62 -21.45 -12.21
N ASP A 189 5.95 -22.71 -12.50
CA ASP A 189 5.03 -23.82 -12.69
C ASP A 189 4.68 -24.53 -11.37
N MET A 190 5.15 -23.99 -10.22
CA MET A 190 4.70 -24.46 -8.92
C MET A 190 3.19 -24.27 -8.78
N LYS A 191 2.51 -25.25 -8.19
CA LYS A 191 1.05 -25.23 -7.96
C LYS A 191 0.59 -24.03 -7.12
N GLN A 192 1.49 -23.40 -6.35
CA GLN A 192 1.23 -22.25 -5.49
C GLN A 192 1.42 -20.90 -6.20
N CYS A 193 2.00 -20.87 -7.41
CA CYS A 193 2.27 -19.66 -8.18
C CYS A 193 1.18 -19.17 -9.16
N PRO A 194 0.04 -19.85 -9.43
CA PRO A 194 -0.96 -19.33 -10.37
C PRO A 194 -1.49 -17.92 -10.03
N SER A 195 -1.71 -17.59 -8.75
CA SER A 195 -2.15 -16.25 -8.34
C SER A 195 -1.07 -15.19 -8.56
N TYR A 196 0.21 -15.52 -8.36
CA TYR A 196 1.33 -14.65 -8.69
C TYR A 196 1.37 -14.39 -10.20
N ASN A 197 1.33 -15.47 -10.99
CA ASN A 197 1.35 -15.40 -12.45
C ASN A 197 0.18 -14.55 -12.98
N THR A 198 -1.01 -14.70 -12.40
CA THR A 198 -2.21 -13.91 -12.75
C THR A 198 -2.07 -12.44 -12.35
N MET A 199 -1.51 -12.15 -11.18
CA MET A 199 -1.24 -10.77 -10.75
C MET A 199 -0.23 -10.10 -11.70
N CYS A 200 0.82 -10.82 -12.10
CA CYS A 200 1.89 -10.30 -12.95
C CYS A 200 1.61 -10.36 -14.46
N SER A 201 0.60 -11.11 -14.91
CA SER A 201 0.07 -10.97 -16.26
C SER A 201 -0.74 -9.69 -16.42
N ASN A 202 -1.40 -9.25 -15.35
CA ASN A 202 -2.30 -8.09 -15.34
C ASN A 202 -1.61 -6.78 -14.91
N THR A 203 -0.39 -6.84 -14.40
CA THR A 203 0.37 -5.67 -13.93
C THR A 203 1.83 -5.72 -14.36
N LYS A 204 2.47 -4.56 -14.49
CA LYS A 204 3.92 -4.42 -14.74
C LYS A 204 4.64 -3.75 -13.56
N PHE A 205 4.12 -3.94 -12.35
CA PHE A 205 4.68 -3.32 -11.16
C PHE A 205 5.95 -4.06 -10.73
N ALA A 206 7.10 -3.60 -11.22
CA ALA A 206 8.42 -4.23 -11.04
C ALA A 206 8.74 -4.72 -9.61
N PRO A 207 8.37 -3.99 -8.52
CA PRO A 207 8.62 -4.48 -7.17
C PRO A 207 8.00 -5.86 -6.92
N PHE A 208 6.81 -6.14 -7.47
CA PHE A 208 6.12 -7.42 -7.30
C PHE A 208 6.26 -8.33 -8.51
N CYS A 209 6.37 -7.76 -9.70
CA CYS A 209 6.30 -8.47 -10.96
C CYS A 209 7.51 -8.10 -11.81
N ASP A 210 8.56 -8.90 -11.76
CA ASP A 210 9.70 -8.75 -12.67
C ASP A 210 9.77 -9.95 -13.61
N LEU A 211 9.21 -9.78 -14.80
CA LEU A 211 9.25 -10.79 -15.87
C LEU A 211 10.52 -10.66 -16.73
N ASN A 212 11.39 -9.66 -16.49
CA ASN A 212 12.58 -9.38 -17.30
C ASN A 212 13.82 -10.19 -16.89
N SER A 213 13.70 -11.15 -15.97
CA SER A 213 14.66 -12.25 -15.96
C SER A 213 14.49 -13.01 -17.26
N ASN A 214 15.38 -12.74 -18.22
CA ASN A 214 15.71 -13.48 -19.45
C ASN A 214 15.96 -15.00 -19.24
N LYS A 215 15.42 -15.61 -18.18
CA LYS A 215 15.36 -17.05 -17.93
C LYS A 215 14.09 -17.71 -18.49
N TYR A 216 13.10 -16.93 -18.97
CA TYR A 216 11.82 -17.45 -19.46
C TYR A 216 11.56 -17.31 -20.97
N THR A 217 12.60 -17.14 -21.80
CA THR A 217 12.46 -17.28 -23.26
C THR A 217 12.35 -18.73 -23.76
N HIS A 218 12.07 -19.71 -22.88
CA HIS A 218 12.05 -21.13 -23.25
C HIS A 218 10.68 -21.81 -23.27
N LEU A 219 9.57 -21.12 -22.94
CA LEU A 219 8.24 -21.75 -22.98
C LEU A 219 7.32 -21.31 -24.13
N ASP A 220 7.72 -20.30 -24.92
CA ASP A 220 7.02 -19.93 -26.15
C ASP A 220 7.86 -20.29 -27.38
N GLY A 221 8.19 -21.58 -27.51
CA GLY A 221 9.06 -22.11 -28.57
C GLY A 221 8.46 -23.36 -29.20
N ASN A 222 7.48 -23.16 -30.08
CA ASN A 222 7.00 -24.12 -31.06
C ASN A 222 8.17 -24.68 -31.91
N GLU A 223 8.80 -25.77 -31.46
CA GLU A 223 9.60 -26.65 -32.32
C GLU A 223 8.89 -27.99 -32.46
N ARG A 224 7.84 -28.01 -33.30
CA ARG A 224 7.57 -29.19 -34.11
C ARG A 224 8.67 -29.30 -35.16
N LYS A 225 9.57 -30.25 -34.96
CA LYS A 225 10.17 -31.07 -36.02
C LYS A 225 10.22 -32.52 -35.56
#